data_AF-A0A418RU25-F1
#
_entry.id   AF-A0A418RU25-F1
#
_cell.length_a   1.000
_cell.length_b   1.000
_cell.length_c   1.000
_cell.angle_alpha   90.00
_cell.angle_beta   90.00
_cell.angle_gamma   90.00
#
_symmetry.space_group_name_H-M   'P 1'
#
loop_
_entity.id
_entity.type
_entity.pdbx_description
1 polymer ?
#
loop_
_entity_poly.entity_id
_entity_poly.type
_entity_poly.pdbx_seq_one_letter_code
_entity_poly.pdbx_strand_id
1 'polypeptide(L)'
;MTTTTFMPSSDSGKAELLAHLNTTLPKYAALLDVNDPELGILNDDAIAFQHSFNTLHELKGFTRNWTAYRNMQRDGGSGSFDWPPLSAPDESVPPAVSFGIIPRLSALAARLKTHRNYTTAIGQDLWLVSATHISDSDTWKPVLSIQSKVGHPVVAWTKGKANALEVWVDRGDGKDFSFLTINTEPNTTDTFLTPVSGTTAIWKY
;
A
#
# COMPACT_ATOMS: atom_id res chain seq x y z
N MET A 1 7.94 13.36 10.81
CA MET A 1 7.82 14.36 9.72
C MET A 1 6.63 13.98 8.87
N THR A 2 5.61 14.85 8.77
CA THR A 2 4.47 14.66 7.88
C THR A 2 4.83 15.14 6.49
N THR A 3 5.19 14.24 5.58
CA THR A 3 5.24 14.54 4.15
C THR A 3 3.81 14.45 3.60
N THR A 4 3.18 15.59 3.37
CA THR A 4 1.89 15.68 2.69
C THR A 4 2.09 15.47 1.19
N THR A 5 1.99 14.22 0.75
CA THR A 5 2.05 13.86 -0.67
C THR A 5 0.64 13.87 -1.25
N PHE A 6 0.43 14.59 -2.35
CA PHE A 6 -0.86 14.62 -3.07
C PHE A 6 -1.08 13.34 -3.89
N MET A 7 0.02 12.70 -4.32
CA MET A 7 -0.01 11.49 -5.12
C MET A 7 -0.42 10.27 -4.28
N PRO A 8 -1.49 9.55 -4.64
CA PRO A 8 -1.89 8.32 -3.97
C PRO A 8 -0.84 7.22 -4.09
N SER A 9 -0.77 6.34 -3.09
CA SER A 9 0.17 5.21 -3.07
C SER A 9 -0.30 4.03 -3.93
N SER A 10 -1.62 3.78 -3.95
CA SER A 10 -2.25 2.71 -4.74
C SER A 10 -2.44 3.11 -6.19
N ASP A 11 -2.47 2.13 -7.09
CA ASP A 11 -2.72 2.38 -8.51
C ASP A 11 -4.17 2.79 -8.78
N SER A 12 -5.17 2.28 -8.03
CA SER A 12 -6.54 2.79 -8.19
C SER A 12 -6.64 4.26 -7.80
N GLY A 13 -5.98 4.67 -6.70
CA GLY A 13 -5.97 6.08 -6.30
C GLY A 13 -5.29 6.96 -7.34
N LYS A 14 -4.21 6.49 -7.98
CA LYS A 14 -3.57 7.22 -9.09
C LYS A 14 -4.49 7.33 -10.31
N ALA A 15 -5.24 6.28 -10.62
CA ALA A 15 -6.21 6.27 -11.72
C ALA A 15 -7.37 7.24 -11.45
N GLU A 16 -7.90 7.23 -10.22
CA GLU A 16 -8.93 8.17 -9.75
C GLU A 16 -8.44 9.63 -9.82
N LEU A 17 -7.21 9.89 -9.38
CA LEU A 17 -6.61 11.23 -9.46
C LEU A 17 -6.46 11.70 -10.92
N LEU A 18 -6.00 10.83 -11.82
CA LEU A 18 -5.88 11.15 -13.25
C LEU A 18 -7.24 11.47 -13.87
N ALA A 19 -8.25 10.64 -13.61
CA ALA A 19 -9.61 10.85 -14.10
C ALA A 19 -10.22 12.16 -13.56
N HIS A 20 -10.03 12.44 -12.27
CA HIS A 20 -10.48 13.67 -11.63
C HIS A 20 -9.81 14.91 -12.22
N LEU A 21 -8.48 14.88 -12.41
CA LEU A 21 -7.76 15.98 -13.03
C LEU A 21 -8.17 16.19 -14.49
N ASN A 22 -8.37 15.12 -15.26
CA ASN A 22 -8.83 15.23 -16.65
C ASN A 22 -10.17 15.97 -16.77
N THR A 23 -11.09 15.73 -15.83
CA THR A 23 -12.41 16.40 -15.82
C THR A 23 -12.39 17.81 -15.24
N THR A 24 -11.48 18.08 -14.30
CA THR A 24 -11.53 19.32 -13.50
C THR A 24 -10.52 20.38 -13.96
N LEU A 25 -9.33 19.99 -14.41
CA LEU A 25 -8.30 20.92 -14.88
C LEU A 25 -8.75 21.85 -16.02
N PRO A 26 -9.58 21.42 -17.00
CA PRO A 26 -10.05 22.31 -18.06
C PRO A 26 -10.75 23.58 -17.55
N LYS A 27 -11.43 23.53 -16.39
CA LYS A 27 -12.08 24.69 -15.76
C LYS A 27 -11.08 25.81 -15.41
N TYR A 28 -9.83 25.44 -15.14
CA TYR A 28 -8.76 26.34 -14.72
C TYR A 28 -7.68 26.53 -15.80
N ALA A 29 -7.82 25.91 -16.97
CA ALA A 29 -6.77 25.85 -17.98
C ALA A 29 -6.31 27.26 -18.40
N ALA A 30 -7.26 28.15 -18.73
CA ALA A 30 -6.95 29.53 -19.07
C ALA A 30 -6.36 30.34 -17.89
N LEU A 31 -6.72 30.01 -16.65
CA LEU A 31 -6.23 30.72 -15.46
C LEU A 31 -4.80 30.31 -15.09
N LEU A 32 -4.43 29.05 -15.39
CA LEU A 32 -3.17 28.41 -15.02
C LEU A 32 -2.21 28.23 -16.22
N ASP A 33 -2.52 28.90 -17.34
CA ASP A 33 -1.75 28.82 -18.59
C ASP A 33 -1.49 27.35 -19.01
N VAL A 34 -2.53 26.51 -18.98
CA VAL A 34 -2.52 25.13 -19.50
C VAL A 34 -3.11 25.15 -20.91
N ASN A 35 -2.35 24.67 -21.88
CA ASN A 35 -2.78 24.67 -23.29
C ASN A 35 -3.49 23.37 -23.69
N ASP A 36 -4.18 23.41 -24.84
CA ASP A 36 -4.91 22.24 -25.35
C ASP A 36 -4.04 21.00 -25.57
N PRO A 37 -2.79 21.10 -26.09
CA PRO A 37 -1.88 19.95 -26.14
C PRO A 37 -1.60 19.30 -24.78
N GLU A 38 -1.42 20.09 -23.72
CA GLU A 38 -1.21 19.56 -22.36
C GLU A 38 -2.45 18.85 -21.83
N LEU A 39 -3.64 19.40 -22.10
CA LEU A 39 -4.91 18.74 -21.75
C LEU A 39 -5.12 17.46 -22.56
N GLY A 40 -4.72 17.43 -23.82
CA GLY A 40 -4.75 16.22 -24.66
C GLY A 40 -3.86 15.11 -24.09
N ILE A 41 -2.63 15.45 -23.68
CA ILE A 41 -1.72 14.49 -23.03
C ILE A 41 -2.32 13.96 -21.73
N LEU A 42 -2.89 14.83 -20.89
CA LEU A 42 -3.53 14.40 -19.64
C LEU A 42 -4.71 13.45 -19.90
N ASN A 43 -5.51 13.74 -20.92
CA ASN A 43 -6.63 12.89 -21.32
C ASN A 43 -6.16 11.51 -21.78
N ASP A 44 -5.17 11.46 -22.67
CA ASP A 44 -4.63 10.20 -23.19
C ASP A 44 -4.00 9.38 -22.07
N ASP A 45 -3.25 10.03 -21.17
CA ASP A 45 -2.65 9.40 -19.99
C ASP A 45 -3.71 8.82 -19.04
N ALA A 46 -4.80 9.56 -18.78
CA ALA A 46 -5.90 9.10 -17.92
C ALA A 46 -6.60 7.88 -18.50
N ILE A 47 -6.94 7.89 -19.80
CA ILE A 47 -7.61 6.79 -20.47
C ILE A 47 -6.70 5.55 -20.52
N ALA A 48 -5.44 5.72 -20.93
CA ALA A 48 -4.50 4.61 -21.04
C ALA A 48 -4.21 3.96 -19.69
N PHE A 49 -4.01 4.75 -18.63
CA PHE A 49 -3.76 4.22 -17.30
C PHE A 49 -4.98 3.48 -16.74
N GLN A 50 -6.18 4.04 -16.88
CA GLN A 50 -7.43 3.40 -16.46
C GLN A 50 -7.64 2.05 -17.15
N HIS A 51 -7.46 2.00 -18.47
CA HIS A 51 -7.61 0.77 -19.24
C HIS A 51 -6.60 -0.30 -18.79
N SER A 52 -5.34 0.08 -18.59
CA SER A 52 -4.31 -0.86 -18.11
C SER A 52 -4.61 -1.41 -16.71
N PHE A 53 -5.16 -0.57 -15.83
CA PHE A 53 -5.56 -0.95 -14.48
C PHE A 53 -6.74 -1.94 -14.50
N ASN A 54 -7.79 -1.65 -15.28
CA ASN A 54 -8.94 -2.52 -15.45
C ASN A 54 -8.54 -3.87 -16.05
N THR A 55 -7.75 -3.86 -17.12
CA THR A 55 -7.26 -5.07 -17.79
C THR A 55 -6.48 -5.95 -16.83
N LEU A 56 -5.56 -5.38 -16.03
CA LEU A 56 -4.81 -6.15 -15.04
C LEU A 56 -5.72 -6.72 -13.94
N HIS A 57 -6.74 -5.96 -13.51
CA HIS A 57 -7.70 -6.42 -12.53
C HIS A 57 -8.47 -7.66 -13.03
N GLU A 58 -8.97 -7.60 -14.27
CA GLU A 58 -9.68 -8.69 -14.93
C GLU A 58 -8.78 -9.92 -15.11
N LEU A 59 -7.54 -9.73 -15.60
CA LEU A 59 -6.59 -10.81 -15.79
C LEU A 59 -6.26 -11.53 -14.47
N LYS A 60 -6.17 -10.81 -13.35
CA LYS A 60 -5.99 -11.45 -12.03
C LYS A 60 -7.18 -12.32 -11.66
N GLY A 61 -8.41 -11.89 -11.96
CA GLY A 61 -9.62 -12.70 -11.76
C GLY A 61 -9.61 -13.95 -12.64
N PHE A 62 -9.29 -13.76 -13.92
CA PHE A 62 -9.15 -14.83 -14.89
C PHE A 62 -8.14 -15.90 -14.45
N THR A 63 -6.92 -15.50 -14.07
CA THR A 63 -5.89 -16.45 -13.60
C THR A 63 -6.32 -17.21 -12.35
N ARG A 64 -7.02 -16.56 -11.40
CA ARG A 64 -7.56 -17.23 -10.20
C ARG A 64 -8.58 -18.31 -10.57
N ASN A 65 -9.51 -18.00 -11.48
CA ASN A 65 -10.55 -18.94 -11.91
C ASN A 65 -9.94 -20.18 -12.58
N TRP A 66 -8.98 -19.98 -13.48
CA TRP A 66 -8.27 -21.09 -14.14
C TRP A 66 -7.42 -21.92 -13.18
N THR A 67 -6.79 -21.27 -12.20
CA THR A 67 -6.02 -21.98 -11.16
C THR A 67 -6.93 -22.86 -10.30
N ALA A 68 -8.08 -22.33 -9.87
CA ALA A 68 -9.06 -23.08 -9.09
C ALA A 68 -9.60 -24.28 -9.89
N TYR A 69 -9.97 -24.06 -11.15
CA TYR A 69 -10.46 -25.11 -12.04
C TYR A 69 -9.43 -26.24 -12.24
N ARG A 70 -8.18 -25.90 -12.55
CA ARG A 70 -7.10 -26.89 -12.69
C ARG A 70 -6.88 -27.69 -11.41
N ASN A 71 -6.92 -27.03 -10.25
CA ASN A 71 -6.75 -27.72 -8.97
C ASN A 71 -7.89 -28.72 -8.72
N MET A 72 -9.14 -28.35 -9.04
CA MET A 72 -10.29 -29.26 -8.95
C MET A 72 -10.17 -30.46 -9.90
N GLN A 73 -9.68 -30.26 -11.12
CA GLN A 73 -9.42 -31.38 -12.04
C GLN A 73 -8.36 -32.35 -11.51
N ARG A 74 -7.29 -31.81 -10.89
CA ARG A 74 -6.16 -32.59 -10.40
C ARG A 74 -6.49 -33.34 -9.10
N ASP A 75 -7.05 -32.63 -8.14
CA ASP A 75 -7.20 -33.11 -6.75
C ASP A 75 -8.59 -33.69 -6.47
N GLY A 76 -9.53 -33.52 -7.42
CA GLY A 76 -10.95 -33.83 -7.23
C GLY A 76 -11.67 -32.74 -6.43
N GLY A 77 -13.00 -32.81 -6.39
CA GLY A 77 -13.84 -31.86 -5.67
C GLY A 77 -15.28 -31.86 -6.18
N SER A 78 -16.12 -31.07 -5.53
CA SER A 78 -17.49 -30.78 -5.97
C SER A 78 -17.53 -29.41 -6.67
N GLY A 79 -18.13 -29.33 -7.86
CA GLY A 79 -18.23 -28.09 -8.63
C GLY A 79 -18.71 -28.33 -10.05
N SER A 80 -18.76 -27.26 -10.86
CA SER A 80 -18.98 -27.42 -12.31
C SER A 80 -17.73 -28.00 -12.98
N PHE A 81 -17.95 -28.85 -13.99
CA PHE A 81 -16.91 -29.38 -14.86
C PHE A 81 -16.70 -28.52 -16.11
N ASP A 82 -17.56 -27.51 -16.32
CA ASP A 82 -17.49 -26.61 -17.46
C ASP A 82 -16.16 -25.86 -17.44
N TRP A 83 -15.59 -25.69 -18.64
CA TRP A 83 -14.38 -24.89 -18.80
C TRP A 83 -14.64 -23.45 -18.36
N PRO A 84 -13.72 -22.83 -17.59
CA PRO A 84 -13.85 -21.40 -17.28
C PRO A 84 -13.90 -20.59 -18.58
N PRO A 85 -14.78 -19.58 -18.67
CA PRO A 85 -14.89 -18.78 -19.88
C PRO A 85 -13.59 -18.05 -20.19
N LEU A 86 -13.21 -18.02 -21.47
CA LEU A 86 -12.21 -17.11 -22.00
C LEU A 86 -12.86 -15.75 -22.20
N SER A 87 -12.95 -14.94 -21.15
CA SER A 87 -13.37 -13.54 -21.30
C SER A 87 -12.24 -12.76 -22.00
N ALA A 88 -12.49 -12.34 -23.24
CA ALA A 88 -11.69 -11.29 -23.85
C ALA A 88 -12.13 -9.93 -23.27
N PRO A 89 -11.21 -8.99 -23.00
CA PRO A 89 -11.60 -7.63 -22.66
C PRO A 89 -12.39 -7.03 -23.84
N ASP A 90 -13.61 -6.54 -23.57
CA ASP A 90 -14.53 -5.96 -24.55
C ASP A 90 -14.20 -4.49 -24.88
N GLU A 91 -13.20 -3.92 -24.20
CA GLU A 91 -12.85 -2.51 -24.36
C GLU A 91 -11.99 -2.28 -25.61
N SER A 92 -12.37 -1.27 -26.41
CA SER A 92 -11.50 -0.75 -27.46
C SER A 92 -10.18 -0.31 -26.84
N VAL A 93 -9.08 -0.93 -27.28
CA VAL A 93 -7.73 -0.60 -26.80
C VAL A 93 -7.44 0.89 -27.09
N PRO A 94 -7.13 1.70 -26.07
CA PRO A 94 -6.85 3.11 -26.26
C PRO A 94 -5.51 3.32 -27.00
N PRO A 95 -5.28 4.51 -27.57
CA PRO A 95 -3.99 4.86 -28.16
C PRO A 95 -2.84 4.67 -27.16
N ALA A 96 -1.69 4.22 -27.67
CA ALA A 96 -0.50 4.07 -26.85
C ALA A 96 0.05 5.44 -26.41
N VAL A 97 0.36 5.57 -25.12
CA VAL A 97 1.00 6.75 -24.54
C VAL A 97 2.46 6.46 -24.20
N SER A 98 3.29 7.51 -24.12
CA SER A 98 4.68 7.36 -23.69
C SER A 98 4.76 6.88 -22.23
N PHE A 99 5.77 6.09 -21.88
CA PHE A 99 5.97 5.69 -20.49
C PHE A 99 6.23 6.87 -19.56
N GLY A 100 5.93 6.72 -18.27
CA GLY A 100 6.14 7.76 -17.28
C GLY A 100 4.93 8.67 -17.02
N ILE A 101 3.71 8.14 -17.08
CA ILE A 101 2.46 8.85 -16.76
C ILE A 101 2.54 9.53 -15.37
N ILE A 102 2.94 8.81 -14.32
CA ILE A 102 3.00 9.34 -12.95
C ILE A 102 4.08 10.43 -12.78
N PRO A 103 5.31 10.27 -13.30
CA PRO A 103 6.28 11.37 -13.38
C PRO A 103 5.76 12.60 -14.12
N ARG A 104 5.10 12.44 -15.28
CA ARG A 104 4.49 13.55 -16.02
C ARG A 104 3.40 14.25 -15.21
N LEU A 105 2.52 13.49 -14.58
CA LEU A 105 1.49 14.02 -13.69
C LEU A 105 2.10 14.82 -12.54
N SER A 106 3.18 14.30 -11.95
CA SER A 106 3.91 14.97 -10.88
C SER A 106 4.54 16.29 -11.33
N ALA A 107 5.12 16.31 -12.53
CA ALA A 107 5.69 17.50 -13.13
C ALA A 107 4.60 18.55 -13.45
N LEU A 108 3.46 18.14 -13.98
CA LEU A 108 2.31 19.00 -14.21
C LEU A 108 1.81 19.59 -12.88
N ALA A 109 1.58 18.76 -11.87
CA ALA A 109 1.13 19.23 -10.56
C ALA A 109 2.12 20.24 -9.92
N ALA A 110 3.43 19.99 -10.03
CA ALA A 110 4.46 20.91 -9.56
C ALA A 110 4.40 22.25 -10.31
N ARG A 111 4.26 22.23 -11.64
CA ARG A 111 4.11 23.44 -12.47
C ARG A 111 2.85 24.23 -12.11
N LEU A 112 1.72 23.55 -11.94
CA LEU A 112 0.46 24.22 -11.57
C LEU A 112 0.60 24.93 -10.22
N LYS A 113 1.25 24.29 -9.24
CA LYS A 113 1.46 24.85 -7.89
C LYS A 113 2.37 26.08 -7.85
N THR A 114 3.26 26.27 -8.83
CA THR A 114 4.12 27.45 -8.92
C THR A 114 3.49 28.59 -9.72
N HIS A 115 2.32 28.37 -10.33
CA HIS A 115 1.65 29.39 -11.11
C HIS A 115 1.12 30.53 -10.24
N ARG A 116 1.28 31.79 -10.69
CA ARG A 116 0.92 32.99 -9.90
C ARG A 116 -0.57 33.06 -9.51
N ASN A 117 -1.44 32.45 -10.32
CA ASN A 117 -2.89 32.42 -10.08
C ASN A 117 -3.36 31.17 -9.33
N TYR A 118 -2.44 30.28 -8.93
CA TYR A 118 -2.78 29.09 -8.18
C TYR A 118 -3.18 29.46 -6.75
N THR A 119 -4.30 28.91 -6.28
CA THR A 119 -4.79 29.12 -4.91
C THR A 119 -4.99 27.78 -4.22
N THR A 120 -5.06 27.79 -2.89
CA THR A 120 -5.38 26.58 -2.11
C THR A 120 -6.73 26.00 -2.51
N ALA A 121 -7.73 26.83 -2.81
CA ALA A 121 -9.04 26.38 -3.25
C ALA A 121 -8.98 25.64 -4.60
N ILE A 122 -8.23 26.19 -5.57
CA ILE A 122 -7.97 25.51 -6.85
C ILE A 122 -7.24 24.19 -6.61
N GLY A 123 -6.23 24.19 -5.73
CA GLY A 123 -5.49 22.99 -5.40
C GLY A 123 -6.30 21.91 -4.70
N GLN A 124 -7.26 22.30 -3.87
CA GLN A 124 -8.23 21.39 -3.24
C GLN A 124 -9.21 20.84 -4.27
N ASP A 125 -9.75 21.68 -5.16
CA ASP A 125 -10.66 21.24 -6.22
C ASP A 125 -9.97 20.29 -7.20
N LEU A 126 -8.66 20.47 -7.46
CA LEU A 126 -7.85 19.58 -8.29
C LEU A 126 -7.28 18.35 -7.57
N TRP A 127 -7.56 18.17 -6.26
CA TRP A 127 -6.96 17.12 -5.41
C TRP A 127 -5.42 17.14 -5.38
N LEU A 128 -4.82 18.29 -5.65
CA LEU A 128 -3.37 18.51 -5.60
C LEU A 128 -2.90 19.01 -4.23
N VAL A 129 -3.83 19.36 -3.35
CA VAL A 129 -3.59 19.69 -1.94
C VAL A 129 -4.18 18.57 -1.10
N SER A 130 -3.33 17.81 -0.40
CA SER A 130 -3.79 16.73 0.47
C SER A 130 -4.64 17.28 1.62
N ALA A 131 -5.67 16.53 2.02
CA ALA A 131 -6.13 16.57 3.40
C ALA A 131 -5.00 16.05 4.30
N THR A 132 -4.81 16.66 5.48
CA THR A 132 -3.79 16.24 6.45
C THR A 132 -3.97 14.75 6.77
N HIS A 133 -3.07 13.88 6.32
CA HIS A 133 -3.09 12.47 6.72
C HIS A 133 -2.57 12.37 8.15
N ILE A 134 -3.49 12.38 9.11
CA ILE A 134 -3.18 12.07 10.51
C ILE A 134 -2.95 10.56 10.56
N SER A 135 -1.68 10.15 10.51
CA SER A 135 -1.32 8.78 10.83
C SER A 135 -1.53 8.58 12.33
N ASP A 136 -2.62 7.90 12.70
CA ASP A 136 -2.83 7.49 14.08
C ASP A 136 -1.85 6.37 14.44
N SER A 137 -0.79 6.75 15.17
CA SER A 137 0.24 5.84 15.65
C SER A 137 -0.30 4.82 16.67
N ASP A 138 -1.46 5.06 17.29
CA ASP A 138 -2.06 4.07 18.19
C ASP A 138 -2.53 2.83 17.43
N THR A 139 -2.84 2.95 16.13
CA THR A 139 -3.16 1.79 15.27
C THR A 139 -1.94 0.97 14.86
N TRP A 140 -0.72 1.44 15.15
CA TRP A 140 0.52 0.77 14.74
C TRP A 140 1.05 -0.19 15.80
N LYS A 141 0.38 -0.31 16.95
CA LYS A 141 0.77 -1.22 18.03
C LYS A 141 0.73 -2.67 17.52
N PRO A 142 1.88 -3.36 17.43
CA PRO A 142 1.90 -4.75 17.01
C PRO A 142 1.27 -5.62 18.10
N VAL A 143 0.56 -6.66 17.68
CA VAL A 143 0.03 -7.67 18.61
C VAL A 143 1.17 -8.57 19.03
N LEU A 144 1.46 -8.61 20.33
CA LEU A 144 2.49 -9.43 20.95
C LEU A 144 1.87 -10.67 21.58
N SER A 145 2.55 -11.81 21.46
CA SER A 145 2.24 -13.02 22.21
C SER A 145 3.53 -13.68 22.70
N ILE A 146 3.48 -14.29 23.88
CA ILE A 146 4.62 -15.03 24.43
C ILE A 146 4.37 -16.51 24.24
N GLN A 147 5.33 -17.18 23.61
CA GLN A 147 5.34 -18.64 23.42
C GLN A 147 6.56 -19.22 24.14
N SER A 148 6.56 -20.54 24.40
CA SER A 148 7.73 -21.24 24.93
C SER A 148 8.23 -22.26 23.91
N LYS A 149 9.54 -22.21 23.61
CA LYS A 149 10.21 -23.14 22.70
C LYS A 149 11.45 -23.68 23.39
N VAL A 150 11.44 -24.98 23.69
CA VAL A 150 12.57 -25.68 24.36
C VAL A 150 12.98 -24.98 25.67
N GLY A 151 12.00 -24.54 26.46
CA GLY A 151 12.25 -23.85 27.73
C GLY A 151 12.64 -22.37 27.63
N HIS A 152 12.76 -21.83 26.42
CA HIS A 152 13.03 -20.41 26.17
C HIS A 152 11.77 -19.65 25.74
N PRO A 153 11.51 -18.44 26.27
CA PRO A 153 10.45 -17.60 25.77
C PRO A 153 10.72 -17.09 24.36
N VAL A 154 9.66 -17.02 23.57
CA VAL A 154 9.64 -16.46 22.23
C VAL A 154 8.64 -15.32 22.21
N VAL A 155 9.12 -14.11 21.99
CA VAL A 155 8.29 -12.91 21.78
C VAL A 155 7.82 -12.94 20.33
N ALA A 156 6.63 -13.47 20.10
CA ALA A 156 6.02 -13.57 18.79
C ALA A 156 5.22 -12.30 18.48
N TRP A 157 5.39 -11.77 17.27
CA TRP A 157 4.74 -10.54 16.84
C TRP A 157 4.41 -10.58 15.35
N THR A 158 3.34 -9.87 14.97
CA THR A 158 3.00 -9.61 13.57
C THR A 158 3.36 -8.18 13.23
N LYS A 159 4.12 -8.00 12.14
CA LYS A 159 4.73 -6.73 11.75
C LYS A 159 3.73 -5.59 11.54
N GLY A 160 2.51 -5.89 11.08
CA GLY A 160 1.48 -4.87 10.85
C GLY A 160 2.00 -3.73 9.98
N LYS A 161 1.81 -2.48 10.42
CA LYS A 161 2.39 -1.26 9.80
C LYS A 161 3.72 -0.83 10.42
N ALA A 162 4.24 -1.55 11.42
CA ALA A 162 5.47 -1.21 12.12
C ALA A 162 6.70 -1.75 11.38
N ASN A 163 7.80 -1.00 11.38
CA ASN A 163 9.03 -1.40 10.67
C ASN A 163 9.94 -2.29 11.52
N ALA A 164 9.91 -2.12 12.84
CA ALA A 164 10.72 -2.84 13.81
C ALA A 164 10.06 -2.83 15.20
N LEU A 165 10.51 -3.73 16.06
CA LEU A 165 10.25 -3.75 17.50
C LEU A 165 11.55 -3.59 18.27
N GLU A 166 11.53 -2.74 19.30
CA GLU A 166 12.55 -2.73 20.33
C GLU A 166 12.00 -3.53 21.52
N VAL A 167 12.66 -4.64 21.84
CA VAL A 167 12.21 -5.57 22.90
C VAL A 167 13.07 -5.34 24.13
N TRP A 168 12.41 -5.16 25.26
CA TRP A 168 13.01 -5.04 26.58
C TRP A 168 12.55 -6.23 27.43
N VAL A 169 13.33 -6.57 28.45
CA VAL A 169 13.02 -7.69 29.35
C VAL A 169 13.38 -7.36 30.79
N ASP A 170 12.42 -7.56 31.70
CA ASP A 170 12.63 -7.59 33.15
C ASP A 170 12.74 -9.06 33.58
N ARG A 171 13.89 -9.41 34.16
CA ARG A 171 14.22 -10.77 34.59
C ARG A 171 13.76 -11.09 36.02
N GLY A 172 13.20 -10.11 36.74
CA GLY A 172 12.88 -10.22 38.15
C GLY A 172 14.11 -10.15 39.07
N ASP A 173 15.23 -9.59 38.59
CA ASP A 173 16.49 -9.46 39.33
C ASP A 173 16.65 -8.11 40.05
N GLY A 174 15.59 -7.30 40.07
CA GLY A 174 15.56 -5.98 40.70
C GLY A 174 16.24 -4.87 39.90
N LYS A 175 16.58 -5.11 38.62
CA LYS A 175 17.20 -4.12 37.72
C LYS A 175 16.24 -3.52 36.70
N ASP A 176 14.93 -3.72 36.90
CA ASP A 176 13.87 -3.33 35.98
C ASP A 176 14.10 -3.87 34.55
N PHE A 177 13.48 -3.26 33.55
CA PHE A 177 13.60 -3.66 32.15
C PHE A 177 14.99 -3.34 31.60
N SER A 178 15.60 -4.34 30.99
CA SER A 178 16.86 -4.26 30.26
C SER A 178 16.66 -4.50 28.78
N PHE A 179 17.46 -3.84 27.94
CA PHE A 179 17.39 -4.01 26.49
C PHE A 179 17.70 -5.47 26.09
N LEU A 180 16.81 -6.08 25.29
CA LEU A 180 17.02 -7.42 24.72
C LEU A 180 17.54 -7.33 23.28
N THR A 181 16.77 -6.70 22.38
CA THR A 181 17.11 -6.60 20.96
C THR A 181 16.23 -5.61 20.20
N ILE A 182 16.65 -5.24 18.99
CA ILE A 182 15.78 -4.65 17.96
C ILE A 182 15.52 -5.72 16.90
N ASN A 183 14.26 -6.02 16.62
CA ASN A 183 13.87 -7.02 15.63
C ASN A 183 13.05 -6.42 14.49
N THR A 184 13.42 -6.76 13.26
CA THR A 184 12.71 -6.37 12.02
C THR A 184 11.97 -7.53 11.37
N GLU A 185 12.14 -8.74 11.89
CA GLU A 185 11.53 -9.99 11.43
C GLU A 185 10.57 -10.55 12.51
N PRO A 186 9.57 -11.37 12.13
CA PRO A 186 8.69 -12.01 13.10
C PRO A 186 9.45 -12.91 14.07
N ASN A 187 9.12 -12.77 15.36
CA ASN A 187 9.59 -13.58 16.48
C ASN A 187 11.02 -13.29 16.96
N THR A 188 11.17 -13.06 18.26
CA THR A 188 12.46 -13.01 18.95
C THR A 188 12.53 -14.16 19.95
N THR A 189 13.52 -15.05 19.81
CA THR A 189 13.78 -16.07 20.85
C THR A 189 14.76 -15.50 21.87
N ASP A 190 14.39 -15.55 23.15
CA ASP A 190 15.26 -15.12 24.24
C ASP A 190 16.13 -16.28 24.74
N THR A 191 17.41 -16.23 24.39
CA THR A 191 18.39 -17.29 24.66
C THR A 191 19.14 -17.12 25.98
N PHE A 192 18.71 -16.20 26.85
CA PHE A 192 19.32 -16.04 28.17
C PHE A 192 19.26 -17.35 28.96
N LEU A 193 20.27 -17.58 29.80
CA LEU A 193 20.40 -18.81 30.58
C LEU A 193 19.13 -19.06 31.39
N THR A 194 18.55 -20.25 31.22
CA THR A 194 17.37 -20.67 31.97
C THR A 194 17.73 -20.92 33.43
N PRO A 195 16.77 -20.74 34.37
CA PRO A 195 17.00 -21.02 35.78
C PRO A 195 17.45 -22.47 36.00
N VAL A 196 18.28 -22.68 37.03
CA VAL A 196 18.71 -24.03 37.42
C VAL A 196 17.51 -24.93 37.72
N SER A 197 17.63 -26.22 37.40
CA SER A 197 16.54 -27.20 37.57
C SER A 197 15.96 -27.15 38.99
N GLY A 198 14.63 -27.03 39.08
CA GLY A 198 13.91 -26.87 40.35
C GLY A 198 13.66 -25.41 40.78
N THR A 199 14.08 -24.42 39.99
CA THR A 199 13.75 -23.00 40.21
C THR A 199 12.89 -22.44 39.09
N THR A 200 12.01 -21.49 39.41
CA THR A 200 11.15 -20.78 38.45
C THR A 200 11.57 -19.32 38.39
N ALA A 201 11.75 -18.79 37.19
CA ALA A 201 11.87 -17.36 36.96
C ALA A 201 10.65 -16.84 36.19
N ILE A 202 10.21 -15.64 36.54
CA ILE A 202 9.13 -14.94 35.85
C ILE A 202 9.79 -13.78 35.12
N TRP A 203 9.75 -13.81 33.80
CA TRP A 203 10.25 -12.74 32.95
C TRP A 203 9.09 -11.94 32.37
N LYS A 204 9.26 -10.63 32.25
CA LYS A 204 8.30 -9.72 31.62
C LYS A 204 8.95 -9.10 30.40
N TYR A 205 8.20 -8.99 29.32
CA TYR A 205 8.60 -8.43 28.03
C TYR A 205 7.71 -7.26 27.67
#